data_AF-A0A6L8ME30-F1
#
_entry.id   AF-A0A6L8ME30-F1
#
_cell.length_a   1.000
_cell.length_b   1.000
_cell.length_c   1.000
_cell.angle_alpha   90.00
_cell.angle_beta   90.00
_cell.angle_gamma   90.00
#
_symmetry.space_group_name_H-M   'P 1'
#
loop_
_entity.id
_entity.type
_entity.pdbx_description
1 polymer ?
#
loop_
_entity_poly.entity_id
_entity_poly.type
_entity_poly.pdbx_seq_one_letter_code
_entity_poly.pdbx_strand_id
1 'polypeptide(L)' 'MNSLDKAIQLCGGLSNLAEKIGASSARIGNWRVRGVPVEHCLAIERATACKVTRKDLRPYDWQNIWPELATTGEPHEHS' A
#
# COMPACT_ATOMS: atom_id res chain seq x y z
N MET A 1 3.55 -14.32 -5.16
CA MET A 1 4.36 -13.08 -5.23
C MET A 1 3.79 -12.11 -4.21
N ASN A 2 4.62 -11.50 -3.36
CA ASN A 2 4.14 -10.62 -2.29
C ASN A 2 3.67 -9.27 -2.87
N SER A 3 2.61 -8.69 -2.31
CA SER A 3 2.00 -7.42 -2.72
C SER A 3 3.00 -6.25 -2.75
N LEU A 4 3.95 -6.24 -1.82
CA LEU A 4 5.05 -5.26 -1.82
C LEU A 4 5.99 -5.43 -3.02
N ASP A 5 6.27 -6.67 -3.42
CA ASP A 5 7.13 -6.95 -4.57
C ASP A 5 6.47 -6.56 -5.89
N LYS A 6 5.15 -6.78 -6.00
CA LYS A 6 4.34 -6.25 -7.08
C LYS A 6 4.40 -4.72 -7.15
N ALA A 7 4.31 -4.03 -6.01
CA ALA A 7 4.43 -2.57 -5.97
C ALA A 7 5.81 -2.08 -6.45
N ILE A 8 6.88 -2.77 -6.03
CA ILE A 8 8.25 -2.50 -6.46
C ILE A 8 8.36 -2.63 -8.00
N GLN A 9 7.85 -3.72 -8.57
CA GLN A 9 7.89 -3.93 -10.02
C GLN A 9 7.08 -2.87 -10.78
N LEU A 10 5.89 -2.52 -10.29
CA LEU A 10 5.04 -1.49 -10.90
C LEU A 10 5.68 -0.11 -10.89
N CYS A 11 6.50 0.18 -9.88
CA CYS A 11 7.26 1.41 -9.80
C CYS A 11 8.58 1.33 -10.59
N GLY A 12 8.91 0.22 -11.26
CA GLY A 12 10.15 0.09 -12.02
C GLY A 12 11.39 -0.15 -11.16
N GLY A 13 11.22 -0.59 -9.91
CA GLY A 13 12.31 -0.99 -9.03
C GLY A 13 12.19 -0.46 -7.60
N LEU A 14 13.06 -0.99 -6.73
CA LEU A 14 13.04 -0.72 -5.29
C LEU A 14 13.35 0.75 -5.01
N SER A 15 14.39 1.30 -5.65
CA SER A 15 14.81 2.69 -5.47
C SER A 15 13.73 3.68 -5.89
N ASN A 16 13.10 3.46 -7.04
CA ASN A 16 12.07 4.37 -7.54
C ASN A 16 10.81 4.36 -6.65
N LEU A 17 10.44 3.19 -6.10
CA LEU A 17 9.38 3.13 -5.09
C LEU A 17 9.79 3.91 -3.83
N ALA A 18 11.02 3.74 -3.36
CA ALA A 18 11.57 4.39 -2.18
C ALA A 18 11.52 5.93 -2.30
N GLU A 19 11.95 6.46 -3.43
CA GLU A 19 11.90 7.89 -3.75
C GLU A 19 10.45 8.40 -3.79
N LYS A 20 9.53 7.68 -4.46
CA LYS A 20 8.12 8.06 -4.56
C LYS A 20 7.40 8.14 -3.22
N ILE A 21 7.77 7.29 -2.26
CA ILE A 21 7.10 7.22 -0.94
C ILE A 21 7.91 7.88 0.18
N GLY A 22 9.05 8.50 -0.13
CA GLY A 22 9.92 9.14 0.86
C GLY A 22 10.52 8.17 1.89
N ALA A 23 10.81 6.93 1.48
CA ALA A 23 11.43 5.92 2.33
C ALA A 23 12.81 5.52 1.80
N SER A 24 13.65 4.92 2.64
CA SER A 24 14.92 4.34 2.19
C SER A 24 14.71 2.92 1.64
N SER A 25 15.46 2.53 0.61
CA SER A 25 15.42 1.18 0.01
C SER A 25 15.64 0.07 1.05
N ALA A 26 16.54 0.27 2.01
CA ALA A 26 16.76 -0.65 3.14
C ALA A 26 15.50 -0.83 4.01
N ARG A 27 14.75 0.25 4.24
CA ARG A 27 13.50 0.23 5.03
C ARG A 27 12.44 -0.62 4.33
N ILE A 28 12.31 -0.46 3.01
CA ILE A 28 11.41 -1.26 2.18
C ILE A 28 11.81 -2.73 2.19
N GLY A 29 13.11 -3.02 2.09
CA GLY A 29 13.63 -4.40 2.22
C GLY A 29 13.19 -5.07 3.52
N ASN A 30 13.25 -4.33 4.63
CA ASN A 30 12.82 -4.83 5.94
C ASN A 30 11.29 -5.11 6.03
N TRP A 31 10.47 -4.38 5.27
CA TRP A 31 9.01 -4.60 5.24
C TRP A 31 8.61 -5.93 4.61
N ARG A 32 9.46 -6.55 3.79
CA ARG A 32 9.20 -7.90 3.29
C ARG A 32 9.08 -8.94 4.41
N VAL A 33 9.76 -8.70 5.53
CA VAL A 33 9.75 -9.58 6.71
C VAL A 33 8.80 -9.05 7.78
N ARG A 34 8.81 -7.75 8.03
CA ARG A 34 8.05 -7.10 9.12
C ARG A 34 6.62 -6.67 8.73
N GLY A 35 6.30 -6.67 7.45
CA GLY A 35 5.10 -6.03 6.91
C GLY A 35 5.27 -4.53 6.70
N VAL A 36 4.37 -3.95 5.88
CA VAL A 36 4.38 -2.52 5.57
C VAL A 36 3.69 -1.73 6.70
N PRO A 37 4.32 -0.66 7.22
CA PRO A 37 3.70 0.25 8.17
C PRO A 37 2.48 0.97 7.58
N VAL A 38 1.46 1.17 8.40
CA VAL A 38 0.19 1.81 8.03
C VAL A 38 0.39 3.15 7.32
N GLU A 39 1.31 3.98 7.80
CA GLU A 39 1.63 5.30 7.26
C GLU A 39 2.11 5.25 5.79
N HIS A 40 2.77 4.16 5.38
CA HIS A 40 3.30 4.01 4.02
C HIS A 40 2.33 3.29 3.07
N CYS A 41 1.31 2.60 3.58
CA CYS A 41 0.41 1.84 2.72
C CYS A 41 -0.36 2.74 1.73
N LEU A 42 -0.81 3.93 2.18
CA LEU A 42 -1.46 4.90 1.29
C LEU A 42 -0.50 5.46 0.23
N ALA A 43 0.76 5.71 0.62
CA ALA A 43 1.77 6.22 -0.30
C ALA A 43 2.09 5.21 -1.41
N ILE A 44 2.22 3.92 -1.06
CA ILE A 44 2.43 2.84 -2.02
C ILE A 44 1.20 2.69 -2.96
N GLU A 45 -0.01 2.78 -2.42
CA GLU A 45 -1.23 2.72 -3.21
C GLU A 45 -1.28 3.84 -4.27
N ARG A 46 -0.96 5.07 -3.88
CA ARG A 46 -0.85 6.20 -4.82
C ARG A 46 0.29 6.00 -5.83
N ALA A 47 1.46 5.56 -5.37
CA ALA A 47 2.62 5.32 -6.23
C ALA A 47 2.36 4.25 -7.29
N THR A 48 1.51 3.27 -6.98
CA THR A 48 1.13 2.16 -7.86
C THR A 48 -0.16 2.41 -8.66
N ALA A 49 -0.70 3.63 -8.61
CA ALA A 49 -1.98 3.98 -9.24
C ALA A 49 -3.11 2.99 -8.87
N CYS A 50 -3.24 2.70 -7.57
CA CYS A 50 -4.23 1.79 -6.99
C CYS A 50 -4.15 0.33 -7.46
N LYS A 51 -3.08 -0.08 -8.17
CA LYS A 51 -2.85 -1.48 -8.56
C LYS A 51 -2.43 -2.39 -7.40
N VAL A 52 -1.87 -1.79 -6.34
CA VAL A 52 -1.61 -2.40 -5.04
C VAL A 52 -2.30 -1.52 -4.02
N THR A 53 -3.29 -2.06 -3.31
CA THR A 53 -4.07 -1.29 -2.34
C THR A 53 -3.59 -1.50 -0.92
N ARG A 54 -4.04 -0.65 0.00
CA ARG A 54 -3.84 -0.86 1.44
C ARG A 54 -4.31 -2.24 1.92
N LYS A 55 -5.39 -2.77 1.33
CA LYS A 55 -5.90 -4.13 1.61
C LYS A 55 -4.92 -5.22 1.16
N ASP A 56 -4.32 -5.05 -0.02
CA ASP A 56 -3.31 -5.97 -0.57
C ASP A 56 -2.03 -5.98 0.29
N LEU A 57 -1.61 -4.81 0.80
CA LEU A 57 -0.44 -4.69 1.67
C LEU A 57 -0.67 -5.20 3.11
N ARG A 58 -1.92 -5.17 3.60
CA ARG A 58 -2.29 -5.57 4.96
C ARG A 58 -3.56 -6.42 4.98
N PRO A 59 -3.55 -7.63 4.40
CA PRO A 59 -4.76 -8.43 4.22
C PRO A 59 -5.46 -8.86 5.52
N TYR A 60 -4.73 -8.90 6.65
CA TYR A 60 -5.25 -9.38 7.93
C TYR A 60 -5.80 -8.28 8.86
N ASP A 61 -5.24 -7.06 8.79
CA ASP A 61 -5.56 -5.99 9.74
C ASP A 61 -6.16 -4.73 9.09
N TRP A 62 -6.30 -4.69 7.76
CA TRP A 62 -6.82 -3.51 7.08
C TRP A 62 -8.22 -3.12 7.56
N GLN A 63 -9.05 -4.08 7.98
CA GLN A 63 -10.41 -3.82 8.47
C GLN A 63 -10.42 -3.08 9.81
N ASN A 64 -9.44 -3.35 10.67
CA ASN A 64 -9.31 -2.68 11.96
C ASN A 64 -8.75 -1.26 11.81
N ILE A 65 -7.92 -1.04 10.78
CA ILE A 65 -7.23 0.23 10.55
C ILE A 65 -8.05 1.18 9.67
N TRP A 66 -8.70 0.63 8.63
CA TRP A 66 -9.51 1.35 7.65
C TRP A 66 -10.86 0.65 7.45
N PRO A 67 -11.74 0.65 8.47
CA PRO A 67 -13.06 0.04 8.36
C PRO A 67 -13.91 0.67 7.25
N GLU A 68 -13.69 1.94 6.91
CA GLU A 68 -14.37 2.66 5.82
C GLU A 68 -14.12 2.05 4.43
N LEU A 69 -13.02 1.31 4.25
CA LEU A 69 -12.75 0.61 3.00
C LEU A 69 -13.62 -0.64 2.82
N ALA A 70 -14.23 -1.17 3.88
CA ALA A 70 -15.14 -2.31 3.80
C ALA A 70 -16.51 -1.90 3.25
N THR A 71 -16.90 -0.64 3.46
CA THR A 71 -18.20 -0.07 3.09
C THR A 71 -18.16 0.84 1.85
N THR A 72 -16.98 1.06 1.25
CA THR A 72 -16.82 1.80 -0.02
C THR A 72 -17.34 0.96 -1.19
N GLY A 73 -18.67 0.90 -1.31
CA GLY A 73 -19.44 0.37 -2.43
C GLY A 73 -20.75 1.13 -2.66
N GLU A 74 -21.04 2.16 -1.85
CA GLU A 74 -22.25 2.95 -1.95
C GLU A 74 -21.90 4.41 -2.30
N PRO A 75 -22.41 4.95 -3.43
CA PRO A 75 -22.42 6.39 -3.62
C PRO A 75 -23.34 6.96 -2.55
N HIS A 76 -22.78 7.63 -1.54
CA HIS A 76 -23.55 8.50 -0.66
C HIS A 76 -23.91 9.75 -1.47
N GLU A 77 -24.92 9.61 -2.33
CA GLU A 77 -25.70 10.69 -2.90
C GLU A 77 -26.49 11.32 -1.75
N HIS A 78 -25.86 12.28 -1.06
CA HIS A 78 -26.61 13.21 -0.23
C HIS A 78 -27.29 14.21 -1.16
N SER A 79 -28.62 14.12 -1.19
CA SER A 79 -29.58 15.02 -1.85
C SER A 79 -29.40 16.49 -1.51
#